data_AF-E9EXD1-F1
#
_entry.id   AF-E9EXD1-F1
#
_cell.length_a   1.000
_cell.length_b   1.000
_cell.length_c   1.000
_cell.angle_alpha   90.00
_cell.angle_beta   90.00
_cell.angle_gamma   90.00
#
_symmetry.space_group_name_H-M   'P 1'
#
loop_
_entity.id
_entity.type
_entity.pdbx_description
1 polymer ?
#
loop_
_entity_poly.entity_id
_entity_poly.type
_entity_poly.pdbx_seq_one_letter_code
_entity_poly.pdbx_strand_id
1 'polypeptide(L)'
;MVPLIGFKDNIVISHFVSNLRIGFEQNPVSTSDAPTMRAAMESFGKRTSAYVSGLSIAETYFSQIHTVAHMQSHAAALYGHALGRLRLDLQYINNDFDRARAFLGLWTAYFLSLYELISFSTSGMWLQHTQGVATFIEMLGPDSFQTASANALLEVKRPFLELTCPKGISHIVMRKRCFLEAEKWKTGPWAPQPDSKLPGSMLMDVFVTLPGIVEDADKLKADSEKMRTGTLAGAAVMASRAKLQGRVLSAIHNLSESRWKWEDVYPRVCWKTRINMATTLCLDLDEKPLFETCLNFVGMKRTFEILVYNVSRLLLFRLSDLIGLKEDATANMEHVWQRHGHFLNPLLLPGLGTRESHALEICRIVDYLLNGEQNYHGAYILLFPLRVARTQLESSPKVHDWIGRLLKQFAEDKGLGVGEYLNEVSQTGDGMTPKKG
;
A
#
# COMPACT_ATOMS: atom_id res chain seq x y z
N MET A 1 -12.68 42.23 13.40
CA MET A 1 -12.36 41.24 12.35
C MET A 1 -10.95 40.75 12.63
N VAL A 2 -10.78 39.53 13.17
CA VAL A 2 -9.45 39.00 13.49
C VAL A 2 -8.77 38.63 12.18
N PRO A 3 -7.57 39.16 11.87
CA PRO A 3 -6.86 38.79 10.65
C PRO A 3 -6.52 37.31 10.70
N LEU A 4 -7.10 36.52 9.78
CA LEU A 4 -6.94 35.05 9.68
C LEU A 4 -5.49 34.59 9.41
N ILE A 5 -4.57 35.52 9.18
CA ILE A 5 -3.13 35.28 8.98
C ILE A 5 -2.53 34.50 10.17
N GLY A 6 -3.00 34.77 11.40
CA GLY A 6 -2.53 34.07 12.60
C GLY A 6 -2.92 32.57 12.66
N PHE A 7 -3.88 32.14 11.83
CA PHE A 7 -4.41 30.77 11.81
C PHE A 7 -4.07 30.00 10.54
N LYS A 8 -3.23 30.57 9.65
CA LYS A 8 -2.88 29.97 8.35
C LYS A 8 -2.44 28.50 8.48
N ASP A 9 -1.46 28.24 9.35
CA ASP A 9 -0.91 26.89 9.56
C ASP A 9 -2.02 25.91 9.99
N ASN A 10 -2.89 26.32 10.93
CA ASN A 10 -3.98 25.49 11.43
C ASN A 10 -5.04 25.19 10.36
N ILE A 11 -5.37 26.17 9.51
CA ILE A 11 -6.33 25.99 8.42
C ILE A 11 -5.79 24.96 7.43
N VAL A 12 -4.54 25.14 6.99
CA VAL A 12 -3.91 24.30 5.99
C VAL A 12 -3.70 22.87 6.51
N ILE A 13 -3.23 22.71 7.75
CA ILE A 13 -3.07 21.39 8.40
C ILE A 13 -4.43 20.72 8.59
N SER A 14 -5.45 21.45 9.07
CA SER A 14 -6.80 20.89 9.26
C SER A 14 -7.41 20.43 7.94
N HIS A 15 -7.25 21.23 6.88
CA HIS A 15 -7.68 20.87 5.52
C HIS A 15 -6.98 19.59 5.05
N PHE A 16 -5.65 19.53 5.20
CA PHE A 16 -4.87 18.34 4.84
C PHE A 16 -5.31 17.08 5.59
N VAL A 17 -5.42 17.16 6.92
CA VAL A 17 -5.82 16.01 7.77
C VAL A 17 -7.25 15.54 7.45
N SER A 18 -8.16 16.47 7.17
CA SER A 18 -9.57 16.15 6.89
C SER A 18 -9.78 15.54 5.50
N ASN A 19 -9.03 16.01 4.50
CA ASN A 19 -9.23 15.64 3.09
C ASN A 19 -8.36 14.48 2.65
N LEU A 20 -7.10 14.40 3.10
CA LEU A 20 -6.22 13.33 2.67
C LEU A 20 -6.52 12.01 3.40
N ARG A 21 -7.10 12.07 4.61
CA ARG A 21 -7.45 10.93 5.49
C ARG A 21 -6.39 9.83 5.56
N ILE A 22 -5.12 10.17 5.31
CA ILE A 22 -4.02 9.21 5.30
C ILE A 22 -3.69 8.85 6.73
N GLY A 23 -4.21 7.70 7.18
CA GLY A 23 -3.99 7.19 8.53
C GLY A 23 -5.28 7.08 9.33
N PHE A 24 -6.18 6.24 8.83
CA PHE A 24 -7.53 5.96 9.31
C PHE A 24 -7.70 6.17 10.82
N GLU A 25 -8.43 7.23 11.16
CA GLU A 25 -9.02 7.58 12.46
C GLU A 25 -8.37 6.92 13.67
N GLN A 26 -7.22 7.46 14.10
CA GLN A 26 -6.71 7.18 15.43
C GLN A 26 -7.49 8.05 16.41
N ASN A 27 -8.41 7.45 17.17
CA ASN A 27 -8.88 8.07 18.40
C ASN A 27 -7.66 8.25 19.31
N PRO A 28 -7.34 9.49 19.76
CA PRO A 28 -6.19 9.71 20.61
C PRO A 28 -6.42 8.99 21.93
N VAL A 29 -5.61 7.96 22.21
CA VAL A 29 -5.47 7.46 23.58
C VAL A 29 -4.69 8.53 24.33
N SER A 30 -5.24 9.01 25.45
CA SER A 30 -4.82 10.21 26.19
C SER A 30 -3.37 10.20 26.73
N THR A 31 -2.64 9.11 26.52
CA THR A 31 -1.23 8.95 26.90
C THR A 31 -0.55 8.05 25.85
N SER A 32 -0.03 8.64 24.76
CA SER A 32 0.65 7.87 23.71
C SER A 32 2.16 8.10 23.73
N ASP A 33 2.90 7.01 23.85
CA ASP A 33 4.36 6.93 23.65
C ASP A 33 4.77 7.14 22.17
N ALA A 34 3.86 6.95 21.23
CA ALA A 34 4.01 7.27 19.81
C ALA A 34 3.00 8.36 19.39
N PRO A 35 3.44 9.51 18.83
CA PRO A 35 2.53 10.58 18.44
C PRO A 35 1.66 10.18 17.24
N THR A 36 0.38 10.59 17.25
CA THR A 36 -0.51 10.48 16.09
C THR A 36 -0.07 11.42 14.97
N MET A 37 -0.61 11.28 13.75
CA MET A 37 -0.31 12.21 12.64
C MET A 37 -0.63 13.64 13.02
N ARG A 38 -1.83 13.84 13.56
CA ARG A 38 -2.31 15.14 14.02
C ARG A 38 -1.39 15.67 15.12
N ALA A 39 -1.05 14.86 16.12
CA ALA A 39 -0.10 15.26 17.14
C ALA A 39 1.28 15.60 16.54
N ALA A 40 1.82 14.85 15.58
CA ALA A 40 3.09 15.20 14.93
C ALA A 40 3.04 16.55 14.19
N MET A 41 1.87 16.91 13.64
CA MET A 41 1.63 18.19 12.97
C MET A 41 1.20 19.32 13.92
N GLU A 42 0.77 19.01 15.14
CA GLU A 42 0.27 19.98 16.14
C GLU A 42 1.15 20.10 17.40
N SER A 43 2.11 19.19 17.64
CA SER A 43 2.78 19.01 18.94
C SER A 43 4.09 19.81 19.14
N PHE A 44 4.24 20.26 20.41
CA PHE A 44 5.41 20.80 21.12
C PHE A 44 6.28 21.85 20.41
N GLY A 45 5.60 22.75 19.68
CA GLY A 45 6.18 23.98 19.15
C GLY A 45 6.53 23.86 17.68
N LYS A 46 6.55 25.01 16.99
CA LYS A 46 6.87 25.16 15.55
C LYS A 46 8.32 24.77 15.17
N ARG A 47 8.99 23.95 15.98
CA ARG A 47 10.44 23.69 15.96
C ARG A 47 10.81 22.24 15.68
N THR A 48 9.89 21.28 15.69
CA THR A 48 10.23 19.89 15.35
C THR A 48 10.38 19.69 13.83
N SER A 49 11.15 18.68 13.41
CA SER A 49 11.29 18.32 12.00
C SER A 49 9.97 17.75 11.43
N ALA A 50 9.20 17.04 12.26
CA ALA A 50 7.88 16.50 11.90
C ALA A 50 6.84 17.60 11.65
N TYR A 51 6.85 18.68 12.46
CA TYR A 51 5.98 19.84 12.24
C TYR A 51 6.30 20.53 10.90
N VAL A 52 7.59 20.82 10.65
CA VAL A 52 8.00 21.56 9.44
C VAL A 52 7.71 20.76 8.17
N SER A 53 8.00 19.45 8.17
CA SER A 53 7.67 18.56 7.05
C SER A 53 6.16 18.33 6.89
N GLY A 54 5.42 18.25 7.98
CA GLY A 54 3.95 18.18 7.96
C GLY A 54 3.33 19.45 7.37
N LEU A 55 3.83 20.63 7.76
CA LEU A 55 3.37 21.90 7.21
C LEU A 55 3.76 22.05 5.73
N SER A 56 4.96 21.61 5.33
CA SER A 56 5.36 21.69 3.92
C SER A 56 4.42 20.90 3.03
N ILE A 57 4.04 19.67 3.42
CA ILE A 57 3.12 18.87 2.60
C ILE A 57 1.69 19.41 2.62
N ALA A 58 1.23 19.89 3.78
CA ALA A 58 -0.10 20.49 3.88
C ALA A 58 -0.21 21.74 3.00
N GLU A 59 0.82 22.59 2.98
CA GLU A 59 0.88 23.78 2.11
C GLU A 59 0.97 23.41 0.63
N THR A 60 1.80 22.43 0.25
CA THR A 60 1.84 21.96 -1.15
C THR A 60 0.47 21.48 -1.59
N TYR A 61 -0.18 20.60 -0.82
CA TYR A 61 -1.49 20.05 -1.16
C TYR A 61 -2.56 21.16 -1.30
N PHE A 62 -2.63 22.07 -0.32
CA PHE A 62 -3.57 23.19 -0.36
C PHE A 62 -3.28 24.12 -1.56
N SER A 63 -2.02 24.40 -1.83
CA SER A 63 -1.61 25.27 -2.95
C SER A 63 -1.96 24.69 -4.32
N GLN A 64 -1.94 23.36 -4.46
CA GLN A 64 -2.31 22.69 -5.71
C GLN A 64 -3.81 22.70 -5.95
N ILE A 65 -4.61 22.47 -4.90
CA ILE A 65 -6.07 22.48 -5.01
C ILE A 65 -6.60 23.90 -5.27
N HIS A 66 -6.01 24.90 -4.62
CA HIS A 66 -6.49 26.28 -4.66
C HIS A 66 -5.63 27.22 -5.53
N THR A 67 -4.64 26.68 -6.24
CA THR A 67 -3.75 27.42 -7.16
C THR A 67 -3.06 28.63 -6.50
N VAL A 68 -2.46 28.44 -5.32
CA VAL A 68 -1.87 29.52 -4.50
C VAL A 68 -0.33 29.54 -4.62
N ALA A 69 0.20 30.26 -5.61
CA ALA A 69 1.63 30.22 -5.97
C ALA A 69 2.62 30.56 -4.84
N HIS A 70 2.34 31.57 -4.01
CA HIS A 70 3.26 31.94 -2.92
C HIS A 70 3.42 30.85 -1.85
N MET A 71 2.37 30.03 -1.67
CA MET A 71 2.36 28.92 -0.72
C MET A 71 3.19 27.74 -1.23
N GLN A 72 3.22 27.53 -2.54
CA GLN A 72 4.08 26.53 -3.17
C GLN A 72 5.58 26.83 -2.96
N SER A 73 5.99 28.09 -3.12
CA SER A 73 7.37 28.51 -2.87
C SER A 73 7.76 28.38 -1.39
N HIS A 74 6.83 28.69 -0.48
CA HIS A 74 7.06 28.53 0.96
C HIS A 74 7.14 27.05 1.36
N ALA A 75 6.28 26.20 0.82
CA ALA A 75 6.31 24.76 1.03
C ALA A 75 7.65 24.14 0.62
N ALA A 76 8.22 24.56 -0.52
CA ALA A 76 9.54 24.11 -0.98
C ALA A 76 10.67 24.53 -0.02
N ALA A 77 10.61 25.75 0.53
CA ALA A 77 11.57 26.21 1.54
C ALA A 77 11.45 25.40 2.84
N LEU A 78 10.22 25.13 3.30
CA LEU A 78 9.97 24.29 4.47
C LEU A 78 10.47 22.85 4.27
N TYR A 79 10.27 22.28 3.08
CA TYR A 79 10.80 20.96 2.71
C TYR A 79 12.32 20.89 2.85
N GLY A 80 13.04 21.86 2.26
CA GLY A 80 14.51 21.92 2.37
C GLY A 80 15.00 22.08 3.80
N HIS A 81 14.30 22.87 4.60
CA HIS A 81 14.61 23.05 6.02
C HIS A 81 14.35 21.78 6.85
N ALA A 82 13.25 21.07 6.59
CA ALA A 82 12.94 19.80 7.23
C ALA A 82 13.98 18.73 6.90
N LEU A 83 14.46 18.68 5.65
CA LEU A 83 15.53 17.76 5.24
C LEU A 83 16.85 18.06 5.98
N GLY A 84 17.22 19.34 6.09
CA GLY A 84 18.38 19.77 6.87
C GLY A 84 18.30 19.37 8.34
N ARG A 85 17.11 19.51 8.95
CA ARG A 85 16.87 19.09 10.34
C ARG A 85 16.90 17.57 10.52
N LEU A 86 16.26 16.82 9.63
CA LEU A 86 16.27 15.36 9.67
C LEU A 86 17.70 14.81 9.61
N ARG A 87 18.56 15.43 8.78
CA ARG A 87 19.99 15.07 8.71
C ARG A 87 20.70 15.27 10.05
N LEU A 88 20.43 16.37 10.76
CA LEU A 88 20.99 16.61 12.09
C LEU A 88 20.43 15.61 13.11
N ASP A 89 19.11 15.40 13.12
CA ASP A 89 18.44 14.45 14.01
C ASP A 89 19.04 13.03 13.86
N LEU A 90 19.30 12.59 12.63
CA LEU A 90 19.93 11.30 12.33
C LEU A 90 21.38 11.19 12.88
N GLN A 91 22.14 12.28 12.90
CA GLN A 91 23.49 12.27 13.49
C GLN A 91 23.45 12.07 15.00
N TYR A 92 22.43 12.62 15.68
CA TYR A 92 22.25 12.45 17.12
C TYR A 92 21.69 11.08 17.50
N ILE A 93 20.78 10.52 16.69
CA ILE A 93 20.19 9.19 16.92
C ILE A 93 21.27 8.10 16.95
N ASN A 94 22.34 8.24 16.17
CA ASN A 94 23.48 7.31 16.20
C ASN A 94 24.29 7.35 17.50
N ASN A 95 24.16 8.43 18.30
CA ASN A 95 24.94 8.63 19.52
C ASN A 95 24.14 8.32 20.79
N ASP A 96 22.81 8.53 20.79
CA ASP A 96 21.91 8.25 21.90
C ASP A 96 20.50 7.90 21.38
N PHE A 97 20.04 6.68 21.62
CA PHE A 97 18.76 6.18 21.09
C PHE A 97 17.58 6.63 21.95
N ASP A 98 16.82 7.60 21.46
CA ASP A 98 15.55 8.05 22.04
C ASP A 98 14.37 7.60 21.16
N ARG A 99 13.50 6.75 21.72
CA ARG A 99 12.32 6.20 21.05
C ARG A 99 11.35 7.29 20.58
N ALA A 100 11.15 8.35 21.37
CA ALA A 100 10.23 9.43 21.00
C ALA A 100 10.77 10.22 19.79
N ARG A 101 12.09 10.45 19.74
CA ARG A 101 12.76 11.07 18.58
C ARG A 101 12.71 10.18 17.35
N ALA A 102 12.86 8.87 17.50
CA ALA A 102 12.75 7.93 16.40
C ALA A 102 11.33 7.93 15.79
N PHE A 103 10.27 7.99 16.60
CA PHE A 103 8.90 8.14 16.08
C PHE A 103 8.64 9.49 15.38
N LEU A 104 9.22 10.58 15.89
CA LEU A 104 9.17 11.88 15.20
C LEU A 104 9.94 11.85 13.88
N GLY A 105 11.13 11.24 13.86
CA GLY A 105 11.92 11.02 12.65
C GLY A 105 11.18 10.18 11.61
N LEU A 106 10.44 9.15 12.05
CA LEU A 106 9.55 8.36 11.20
C LEU A 106 8.44 9.20 10.57
N TRP A 107 7.80 10.10 11.33
CA TRP A 107 6.81 11.05 10.79
C TRP A 107 7.44 12.03 9.81
N THR A 108 8.62 12.57 10.12
CA THR A 108 9.36 13.46 9.22
C THR A 108 9.64 12.77 7.89
N ALA A 109 10.24 11.58 7.90
CA ALA A 109 10.53 10.82 6.68
C ALA A 109 9.24 10.53 5.89
N TYR A 110 8.15 10.20 6.58
CA TYR A 110 6.86 9.95 5.96
C TYR A 110 6.27 11.19 5.27
N PHE A 111 6.29 12.36 5.93
CA PHE A 111 5.79 13.60 5.34
C PHE A 111 6.66 14.06 4.17
N LEU A 112 7.97 13.86 4.22
CA LEU A 112 8.86 14.13 3.08
C LEU A 112 8.57 13.18 1.89
N SER A 113 8.29 11.89 2.14
CA SER A 113 7.82 10.98 1.07
C SER A 113 6.51 11.46 0.45
N LEU A 114 5.53 11.86 1.26
CA LEU A 114 4.26 12.38 0.77
C LEU A 114 4.43 13.69 0.03
N TYR A 115 5.33 14.57 0.49
CA TYR A 115 5.69 15.79 -0.21
C TYR A 115 6.15 15.47 -1.63
N GLU A 116 7.16 14.64 -1.81
CA GLU A 116 7.68 14.29 -3.15
C GLU A 116 6.64 13.61 -4.04
N LEU A 117 5.74 12.83 -3.45
CA LEU A 117 4.63 12.20 -4.16
C LEU A 117 3.64 13.24 -4.70
N ILE A 118 3.38 14.31 -3.94
CA ILE A 118 2.38 15.34 -4.27
C ILE A 118 3.01 16.49 -5.06
N SER A 119 4.24 16.92 -4.79
CA SER A 119 4.88 18.09 -5.41
C SER A 119 5.45 17.85 -6.80
N PHE A 120 5.58 16.59 -7.23
CA PHE A 120 6.13 16.19 -8.54
C PHE A 120 7.55 16.75 -8.80
N SER A 121 8.32 17.00 -7.74
CA SER A 121 9.57 17.76 -7.83
C SER A 121 10.66 17.06 -8.62
N THR A 122 10.81 15.74 -8.47
CA THR A 122 11.85 14.95 -9.16
C THR A 122 11.49 13.46 -9.22
N SER A 123 11.68 12.82 -10.37
CA SER A 123 11.43 11.38 -10.53
C SER A 123 12.31 10.57 -9.56
N GLY A 124 11.67 9.77 -8.71
CA GLY A 124 12.37 8.80 -7.87
C GLY A 124 12.94 9.30 -6.52
N MET A 125 12.69 10.53 -6.07
CA MET A 125 13.15 10.98 -4.73
C MET A 125 12.29 10.44 -3.58
N TRP A 126 10.98 10.27 -3.80
CA TRP A 126 10.06 9.62 -2.84
C TRP A 126 10.52 8.20 -2.45
N LEU A 127 11.31 7.55 -3.33
CA LEU A 127 11.93 6.26 -3.09
C LEU A 127 12.85 6.27 -1.87
N GLN A 128 13.71 7.29 -1.79
CA GLN A 128 14.72 7.41 -0.76
C GLN A 128 14.08 7.72 0.59
N HIS A 129 13.08 8.59 0.61
CA HIS A 129 12.34 8.90 1.84
C HIS A 129 11.58 7.68 2.35
N THR A 130 10.97 6.90 1.46
CA THR A 130 10.24 5.70 1.87
C THR A 130 11.19 4.60 2.33
N GLN A 131 12.42 4.55 1.78
CA GLN A 131 13.48 3.73 2.37
C GLN A 131 13.84 4.20 3.78
N GLY A 132 13.91 5.51 4.02
CA GLY A 132 14.12 6.07 5.35
C GLY A 132 13.03 5.62 6.34
N VAL A 133 11.75 5.66 5.94
CA VAL A 133 10.62 5.16 6.73
C VAL A 133 10.81 3.68 7.10
N ALA A 134 11.19 2.83 6.14
CA ALA A 134 11.46 1.41 6.38
C ALA A 134 12.62 1.22 7.38
N THR A 135 13.73 1.94 7.20
CA THR A 135 14.89 1.87 8.09
C THR A 135 14.55 2.31 9.52
N PHE A 136 13.77 3.37 9.70
CA PHE A 136 13.31 3.77 11.05
C PHE A 136 12.47 2.69 11.72
N ILE A 137 11.56 2.06 10.98
CA ILE A 137 10.75 0.96 11.51
C ILE A 137 11.66 -0.21 11.90
N GLU A 138 12.59 -0.62 11.03
CA GLU A 138 13.54 -1.70 11.34
C GLU A 138 14.39 -1.40 12.58
N MET A 139 14.87 -0.16 12.73
CA MET A 139 15.66 0.29 13.89
C MET A 139 14.85 0.27 15.19
N LEU A 140 13.59 0.69 15.15
CA LEU A 140 12.69 0.64 16.31
C LEU A 140 12.45 -0.81 16.76
N GLY A 141 12.44 -1.75 15.82
CA GLY A 141 12.17 -3.16 16.09
C GLY A 141 10.70 -3.44 16.44
N PRO A 142 10.25 -4.71 16.41
CA PRO A 142 8.85 -5.08 16.59
C PRO A 142 8.33 -4.76 18.01
N ASP A 143 9.18 -4.86 19.03
CA ASP A 143 8.79 -4.65 20.43
C ASP A 143 8.43 -3.18 20.72
N SER A 144 8.97 -2.24 19.94
CA SER A 144 8.61 -0.82 20.06
C SER A 144 7.19 -0.52 19.56
N PHE A 145 6.52 -1.46 18.89
CA PHE A 145 5.17 -1.30 18.34
C PHE A 145 4.10 -2.07 19.13
N GLN A 146 4.38 -2.43 20.38
CA GLN A 146 3.48 -3.19 21.25
C GLN A 146 2.39 -2.35 21.93
N THR A 147 2.59 -1.03 22.06
CA THR A 147 1.57 -0.13 22.60
C THR A 147 0.49 0.13 21.56
N ALA A 148 -0.75 0.39 22.00
CA ALA A 148 -1.87 0.63 21.08
C ALA A 148 -1.58 1.76 20.06
N SER A 149 -0.93 2.84 20.51
CA SER A 149 -0.60 4.00 19.66
C SER A 149 0.52 3.69 18.66
N ALA A 150 1.57 2.99 19.09
CA ALA A 150 2.64 2.58 18.20
C ALA A 150 2.16 1.50 17.21
N ASN A 151 1.36 0.53 17.66
CA ASN A 151 0.76 -0.47 16.79
C ASN A 151 -0.12 0.18 15.71
N ALA A 152 -0.96 1.15 16.09
CA ALA A 152 -1.76 1.90 15.14
C ALA A 152 -0.91 2.69 14.14
N LEU A 153 0.24 3.23 14.56
CA LEU A 153 1.21 3.85 13.66
C LEU A 153 1.77 2.83 12.67
N LEU A 154 2.21 1.66 13.13
CA LEU A 154 2.71 0.59 12.27
C LEU A 154 1.64 0.15 11.25
N GLU A 155 0.40 -0.05 11.70
CA GLU A 155 -0.75 -0.41 10.85
C GLU A 155 -1.00 0.59 9.72
N VAL A 156 -0.83 1.89 9.96
CA VAL A 156 -0.94 2.93 8.93
C VAL A 156 0.24 2.91 7.97
N LYS A 157 1.45 2.64 8.48
CA LYS A 157 2.67 2.68 7.67
C LYS A 157 2.91 1.40 6.86
N ARG A 158 2.43 0.23 7.30
CA ARG A 158 2.61 -1.04 6.57
C ARG A 158 2.06 -0.98 5.14
N PRO A 159 0.81 -0.54 4.90
CA PRO A 159 0.28 -0.26 3.56
C PRO A 159 1.14 0.71 2.76
N PHE A 160 1.61 1.80 3.39
CA PHE A 160 2.42 2.81 2.70
C PHE A 160 3.79 2.30 2.28
N LEU A 161 4.47 1.54 3.14
CA LEU A 161 5.73 0.90 2.80
C LEU A 161 5.56 -0.09 1.64
N GLU A 162 4.40 -0.74 1.54
CA GLU A 162 4.17 -1.77 0.55
C GLU A 162 3.62 -1.23 -0.79
N LEU A 163 2.66 -0.30 -0.75
CA LEU A 163 2.10 0.34 -1.94
C LEU A 163 2.96 1.49 -2.48
N THR A 164 3.89 2.06 -1.69
CA THR A 164 4.65 3.25 -2.11
C THR A 164 6.05 3.35 -1.59
N CYS A 165 6.64 2.26 -1.15
CA CYS A 165 8.07 2.20 -1.34
C CYS A 165 8.29 1.68 -2.76
N PRO A 166 9.31 2.12 -3.51
CA PRO A 166 9.94 1.24 -4.48
C PRO A 166 10.17 -0.01 -3.70
N LYS A 167 10.86 -0.08 -2.57
CA LYS A 167 11.01 -1.36 -1.86
C LYS A 167 9.71 -2.15 -1.68
N GLY A 168 8.51 -1.63 -1.47
CA GLY A 168 7.26 -2.41 -1.48
C GLY A 168 6.82 -2.86 -2.88
N ILE A 169 6.67 -1.90 -3.80
CA ILE A 169 6.36 -2.17 -5.20
C ILE A 169 7.50 -2.94 -5.86
N SER A 170 8.76 -2.52 -5.78
CA SER A 170 10.04 -3.23 -5.94
C SER A 170 10.17 -4.56 -5.20
N HIS A 171 9.58 -4.81 -4.05
CA HIS A 171 9.75 -6.14 -3.45
C HIS A 171 9.01 -7.11 -4.38
N ILE A 172 7.93 -6.67 -5.03
CA ILE A 172 7.25 -7.37 -6.13
C ILE A 172 7.89 -7.10 -7.52
N VAL A 173 8.42 -5.89 -7.76
CA VAL A 173 8.91 -5.36 -9.06
C VAL A 173 10.43 -5.52 -9.22
N MET A 174 11.25 -5.20 -8.20
CA MET A 174 12.66 -5.64 -8.02
C MET A 174 12.76 -7.07 -7.44
N ARG A 175 11.64 -7.71 -7.05
CA ARG A 175 11.59 -9.13 -6.70
C ARG A 175 12.48 -9.49 -5.51
N LYS A 176 12.33 -8.75 -4.40
CA LYS A 176 13.12 -8.88 -3.16
C LYS A 176 12.23 -9.06 -1.95
N ARG A 177 12.72 -9.74 -0.91
CA ARG A 177 12.01 -9.96 0.35
C ARG A 177 11.91 -8.70 1.22
N CYS A 178 10.75 -8.52 1.86
CA CYS A 178 10.52 -7.48 2.86
C CYS A 178 10.88 -7.98 4.27
N PHE A 179 11.50 -7.13 5.10
CA PHE A 179 11.80 -7.47 6.50
C PHE A 179 10.53 -7.77 7.32
N LEU A 180 9.39 -7.17 6.96
CA LEU A 180 8.09 -7.38 7.58
C LEU A 180 7.54 -8.80 7.39
N GLU A 181 8.11 -9.59 6.46
CA GLU A 181 7.78 -11.00 6.31
C GLU A 181 8.19 -11.83 7.55
N ALA A 182 9.24 -11.41 8.26
CA ALA A 182 9.79 -12.18 9.37
C ALA A 182 8.75 -12.34 10.50
N GLU A 183 8.71 -13.52 11.10
CA GLU A 183 7.69 -13.88 12.07
C GLU A 183 7.59 -12.89 13.25
N LYS A 184 8.74 -12.38 13.71
CA LYS A 184 8.82 -11.35 14.76
C LYS A 184 8.05 -10.07 14.43
N TRP A 185 7.89 -9.72 13.15
CA TRP A 185 7.13 -8.54 12.71
C TRP A 185 5.64 -8.83 12.55
N LYS A 186 5.28 -10.10 12.33
CA LYS A 186 3.89 -10.54 12.24
C LYS A 186 3.28 -10.76 13.62
N THR A 187 4.04 -11.26 14.59
CA THR A 187 3.51 -11.58 15.93
C THR A 187 3.96 -10.60 17.01
N GLY A 188 5.19 -10.08 16.93
CA GLY A 188 5.79 -9.22 17.96
C GLY A 188 4.98 -7.98 18.33
N PRO A 189 4.49 -7.17 17.38
CA PRO A 189 3.67 -5.98 17.70
C PRO A 189 2.36 -6.30 18.42
N TRP A 190 1.88 -7.54 18.36
CA TRP A 190 0.66 -8.01 19.03
C TRP A 190 0.96 -8.96 20.19
N ALA A 191 2.23 -9.19 20.55
CA ALA A 191 2.60 -10.15 21.58
C ALA A 191 1.89 -9.92 22.94
N PRO A 192 1.68 -8.68 23.42
CA PRO A 192 0.94 -8.45 24.66
C PRO A 192 -0.54 -8.78 24.58
N GLN A 193 -1.15 -8.66 23.39
CA GLN A 193 -2.57 -8.92 23.16
C GLN A 193 -2.79 -9.55 21.78
N PRO A 194 -2.53 -10.85 21.60
CA PRO A 194 -2.59 -11.51 20.29
C PRO A 194 -3.97 -11.41 19.63
N ASP A 195 -5.03 -11.45 20.43
CA ASP A 195 -6.42 -11.39 19.96
C ASP A 195 -6.84 -9.98 19.48
N SER A 196 -6.04 -8.94 19.74
CA SER A 196 -6.30 -7.59 19.24
C SER A 196 -6.01 -7.45 17.74
N LYS A 197 -5.36 -8.45 17.13
CA LYS A 197 -4.98 -8.40 15.72
C LYS A 197 -6.21 -8.53 14.83
N LEU A 198 -6.48 -7.47 14.07
CA LEU A 198 -7.63 -7.42 13.19
C LEU A 198 -7.41 -8.27 11.91
N PRO A 199 -8.49 -8.76 11.28
CA PRO A 199 -8.39 -9.51 10.02
C PRO A 199 -7.65 -8.74 8.90
N GLY A 200 -7.79 -7.42 8.85
CA GLY A 200 -7.06 -6.56 7.91
C GLY A 200 -5.54 -6.68 8.05
N SER A 201 -5.04 -6.72 9.29
CA SER A 201 -3.62 -6.94 9.59
C SER A 201 -3.13 -8.32 9.15
N MET A 202 -3.99 -9.35 9.27
CA MET A 202 -3.68 -10.70 8.82
C MET A 202 -3.60 -10.80 7.28
N LEU A 203 -4.48 -10.10 6.56
CA LEU A 203 -4.40 -9.97 5.10
C LEU A 203 -3.08 -9.30 4.69
N MET A 204 -2.68 -8.24 5.39
CA MET A 204 -1.41 -7.55 5.17
C MET A 204 -0.19 -8.45 5.46
N ASP A 205 -0.26 -9.36 6.43
CA ASP A 205 0.84 -10.32 6.68
C ASP A 205 1.11 -11.24 5.50
N VAL A 206 0.04 -11.68 4.81
CA VAL A 206 0.18 -12.48 3.61
C VAL A 206 0.78 -11.62 2.49
N PHE A 207 0.28 -10.40 2.31
CA PHE A 207 0.75 -9.47 1.29
C PHE A 207 2.26 -9.22 1.42
N VAL A 208 2.76 -8.88 2.62
CA VAL A 208 4.21 -8.66 2.86
C VAL A 208 5.08 -9.91 2.68
N THR A 209 4.49 -11.10 2.60
CA THR A 209 5.19 -12.38 2.36
C THR A 209 5.38 -12.66 0.87
N LEU A 210 4.51 -12.13 0.00
CA LEU A 210 4.53 -12.41 -1.44
C LEU A 210 5.88 -12.06 -2.08
N PRO A 211 6.52 -10.92 -1.75
CA PRO A 211 7.82 -10.61 -2.34
C PRO A 211 8.93 -11.62 -2.06
N GLY A 212 8.98 -12.19 -0.86
CA GLY A 212 9.96 -13.22 -0.55
C GLY A 212 9.68 -14.54 -1.27
N ILE A 213 8.42 -14.82 -1.61
CA ILE A 213 8.05 -15.94 -2.48
C ILE A 213 8.50 -15.67 -3.92
N VAL A 214 8.31 -14.45 -4.42
CA VAL A 214 8.77 -14.02 -5.75
C VAL A 214 10.30 -14.13 -5.87
N GLU A 215 11.04 -13.67 -4.86
CA GLU A 215 12.51 -13.78 -4.81
C GLU A 215 12.97 -15.25 -4.81
N ASP A 216 12.29 -16.11 -4.05
CA ASP A 216 12.59 -17.55 -4.03
C ASP A 216 12.30 -18.21 -5.39
N ALA A 217 11.29 -17.73 -6.12
CA ALA A 217 10.98 -18.18 -7.47
C ALA A 217 12.06 -17.77 -8.49
N ASP A 218 12.64 -16.57 -8.36
CA ASP A 218 13.79 -16.17 -9.18
C ASP A 218 15.02 -17.03 -8.93
N LYS A 219 15.31 -17.30 -7.65
CA LYS A 219 16.41 -18.18 -7.27
C LYS A 219 16.21 -19.56 -7.87
N LEU A 220 14.99 -20.10 -7.81
CA LEU A 220 14.67 -21.39 -8.42
C LEU A 220 14.88 -21.40 -9.94
N LYS A 221 14.50 -20.31 -10.63
CA LYS A 221 14.75 -20.17 -12.08
C LYS A 221 16.26 -20.15 -12.37
N ALA A 222 17.04 -19.40 -11.61
CA ALA A 222 18.50 -19.35 -11.75
C ALA A 222 19.16 -20.71 -11.44
N ASP A 223 18.69 -21.42 -10.42
CA ASP A 223 19.20 -22.73 -10.03
C ASP A 223 18.82 -23.83 -11.05
N SER A 224 17.66 -23.71 -11.69
CA SER A 224 17.26 -24.58 -12.80
C SER A 224 18.21 -24.43 -14.00
N GLU A 225 18.68 -23.21 -14.27
CA GLU A 225 19.67 -22.96 -15.33
C GLU A 225 21.04 -23.55 -14.96
N LYS A 226 21.48 -23.41 -13.71
CA LYS A 226 22.73 -24.06 -13.22
C LYS A 226 22.66 -25.58 -13.25
N MET A 227 21.48 -26.17 -13.06
CA MET A 227 21.27 -27.60 -13.23
C MET A 227 21.45 -28.02 -14.68
N ARG A 228 20.93 -27.23 -15.63
CA ARG A 228 21.11 -27.46 -17.07
C ARG A 228 22.58 -27.43 -17.49
N THR A 229 23.40 -26.58 -16.85
CA THR A 229 24.85 -26.50 -17.07
C THR A 229 25.66 -27.53 -16.26
N GLY A 230 25.01 -28.42 -15.50
CA GLY A 230 25.66 -29.47 -14.70
C GLY A 230 26.35 -28.97 -13.42
N THR A 231 26.14 -27.70 -13.04
CA THR A 231 26.80 -27.06 -11.89
C THR A 231 26.03 -27.28 -10.57
N LEU A 232 24.77 -27.72 -10.65
CA LEU A 232 23.93 -28.01 -9.48
C LEU A 232 23.20 -29.34 -9.65
N ALA A 233 23.14 -30.14 -8.58
CA ALA A 233 22.44 -31.42 -8.59
C ALA A 233 20.92 -31.23 -8.71
N GLY A 234 20.27 -32.04 -9.57
CA GLY A 234 18.82 -31.95 -9.79
C GLY A 234 17.98 -32.19 -8.54
N ALA A 235 18.45 -33.04 -7.62
CA ALA A 235 17.78 -33.26 -6.34
C ALA A 235 17.63 -31.98 -5.49
N ALA A 236 18.64 -31.09 -5.53
CA ALA A 236 18.59 -29.81 -4.81
C ALA A 236 17.56 -28.85 -5.40
N VAL A 237 17.47 -28.78 -6.74
CA VAL A 237 16.46 -27.95 -7.44
C VAL A 237 15.05 -28.46 -7.15
N MET A 238 14.85 -29.78 -7.15
CA MET A 238 13.56 -30.39 -6.82
C MET A 238 13.14 -30.12 -5.37
N ALA A 239 14.07 -30.19 -4.41
CA ALA A 239 13.79 -29.86 -3.01
C ALA A 239 13.42 -28.36 -2.84
N SER A 240 14.16 -27.46 -3.49
CA SER A 240 13.84 -26.02 -3.50
C SER A 240 12.47 -25.74 -4.12
N ARG A 241 12.11 -26.44 -5.20
CA ARG A 241 10.80 -26.35 -5.83
C ARG A 241 9.69 -26.81 -4.89
N ALA A 242 9.84 -27.96 -4.23
CA ALA A 242 8.84 -28.47 -3.28
C ALA A 242 8.64 -27.50 -2.10
N LYS A 243 9.73 -26.92 -1.57
CA LYS A 243 9.66 -25.91 -0.52
C LYS A 243 8.90 -24.66 -0.98
N LEU A 244 9.16 -24.17 -2.19
CA LEU A 244 8.47 -23.01 -2.75
C LEU A 244 6.98 -23.29 -2.98
N GLN A 245 6.62 -24.48 -3.49
CA GLN A 245 5.23 -24.91 -3.63
C GLN A 245 4.51 -24.94 -2.27
N GLY A 246 5.14 -25.49 -1.23
CA GLY A 246 4.58 -25.47 0.13
C GLY A 246 4.36 -24.05 0.67
N ARG A 247 5.28 -23.11 0.37
CA ARG A 247 5.12 -21.70 0.75
C ARG A 247 3.94 -21.03 0.05
N VAL A 248 3.75 -21.27 -1.25
CA VAL A 248 2.62 -20.72 -2.02
C VAL A 248 1.29 -21.27 -1.48
N LEU A 249 1.20 -22.58 -1.25
CA LEU A 249 0.00 -23.20 -0.68
C LEU A 249 -0.31 -22.65 0.72
N SER A 250 0.70 -22.47 1.57
CA SER A 250 0.53 -21.85 2.89
C SER A 250 0.06 -20.39 2.80
N ALA A 251 0.56 -19.63 1.83
CA ALA A 251 0.10 -18.25 1.60
C ALA A 251 -1.36 -18.20 1.11
N ILE A 252 -1.76 -19.09 0.19
CA ILE A 252 -3.15 -19.22 -0.28
C ILE A 252 -4.09 -19.57 0.89
N HIS A 253 -3.68 -20.53 1.71
CA HIS A 253 -4.41 -20.93 2.91
C HIS A 253 -4.59 -19.76 3.88
N ASN A 254 -3.49 -19.10 4.27
CA ASN A 254 -3.52 -18.02 5.23
C ASN A 254 -4.33 -16.82 4.73
N LEU A 255 -4.30 -16.56 3.41
CA LEU A 255 -5.12 -15.52 2.78
C LEU A 255 -6.60 -15.83 2.90
N SER A 256 -6.98 -17.08 2.61
CA SER A 256 -8.36 -17.56 2.65
C SER A 256 -8.92 -17.54 4.07
N GLU A 257 -8.15 -18.02 5.05
CA GLU A 257 -8.53 -17.96 6.47
C GLU A 257 -8.68 -16.53 6.98
N SER A 258 -7.76 -15.64 6.59
CA SER A 258 -7.85 -14.22 6.96
C SER A 258 -9.09 -13.55 6.35
N ARG A 259 -9.43 -13.90 5.11
CA ARG A 259 -10.63 -13.40 4.43
C ARG A 259 -11.92 -13.97 5.04
N TRP A 260 -11.94 -15.21 5.50
CA TRP A 260 -13.07 -15.77 6.25
C TRP A 260 -13.27 -15.03 7.58
N LYS A 261 -12.21 -14.84 8.36
CA LYS A 261 -12.28 -14.03 9.60
C LYS A 261 -12.75 -12.61 9.33
N TRP A 262 -12.33 -12.02 8.21
CA TRP A 262 -12.82 -10.71 7.80
C TRP A 262 -14.33 -10.71 7.54
N GLU A 263 -14.87 -11.75 6.89
CA GLU A 263 -16.31 -11.89 6.64
C GLU A 263 -17.10 -12.00 7.96
N ASP A 264 -16.59 -12.81 8.90
CA ASP A 264 -17.21 -13.04 10.21
C ASP A 264 -17.27 -11.75 11.04
N VAL A 265 -16.20 -10.94 11.00
CA VAL A 265 -16.09 -9.69 11.76
C VAL A 265 -16.84 -8.53 11.09
N TYR A 266 -16.94 -8.53 9.76
CA TYR A 266 -17.49 -7.42 8.98
C TYR A 266 -18.60 -7.85 7.99
N PRO A 267 -19.71 -8.45 8.43
CA PRO A 267 -20.69 -9.06 7.52
C PRO A 267 -21.51 -8.05 6.69
N ARG A 268 -21.53 -6.76 7.03
CA ARG A 268 -22.40 -5.74 6.38
C ARG A 268 -21.66 -4.48 5.98
N VAL A 269 -20.41 -4.62 5.53
CA VAL A 269 -19.57 -3.46 5.19
C VAL A 269 -19.53 -3.17 3.70
N CYS A 270 -20.08 -4.03 2.86
CA CYS A 270 -20.16 -3.83 1.42
C CYS A 270 -21.58 -4.06 0.87
N TRP A 271 -21.99 -3.27 -0.11
CA TRP A 271 -23.27 -3.44 -0.82
C TRP A 271 -23.13 -3.09 -2.31
N LYS A 272 -24.01 -3.66 -3.14
CA LYS A 272 -24.11 -3.36 -4.58
C LYS A 272 -25.06 -2.19 -4.79
N THR A 273 -24.68 -1.26 -5.64
CA THR A 273 -25.56 -0.20 -6.15
C THR A 273 -25.56 -0.26 -7.67
N ARG A 274 -26.68 0.08 -8.31
CA ARG A 274 -26.71 0.26 -9.77
C ARG A 274 -25.78 1.41 -10.16
N ILE A 275 -25.15 1.29 -11.33
CA ILE A 275 -24.35 2.38 -11.86
C ILE A 275 -25.20 3.64 -12.05
N ASN A 276 -24.69 4.77 -11.56
CA ASN A 276 -25.23 6.08 -11.84
C ASN A 276 -24.46 6.68 -13.03
N MET A 277 -25.12 6.80 -14.18
CA MET A 277 -24.50 7.33 -15.41
C MET A 277 -23.97 8.77 -15.26
N ALA A 278 -24.48 9.56 -14.30
CA ALA A 278 -24.02 10.92 -14.08
C ALA A 278 -22.67 11.00 -13.32
N THR A 279 -22.27 9.94 -12.62
CA THR A 279 -21.10 9.95 -11.73
C THR A 279 -20.15 8.78 -11.93
N THR A 280 -20.45 7.86 -12.84
CA THR A 280 -19.61 6.67 -13.04
C THR A 280 -18.37 7.02 -13.84
N LEU A 281 -17.25 6.44 -13.43
CA LEU A 281 -16.00 6.51 -14.17
C LEU A 281 -15.79 5.23 -15.00
N CYS A 282 -16.62 4.20 -14.79
CA CYS A 282 -16.51 2.89 -15.40
C CYS A 282 -17.18 2.82 -16.78
N LEU A 283 -16.79 3.71 -17.71
CA LEU A 283 -17.33 3.78 -19.06
C LEU A 283 -16.35 3.28 -20.13
N ASP A 284 -16.85 2.55 -21.13
CA ASP A 284 -16.08 2.18 -22.32
C ASP A 284 -15.87 3.39 -23.26
N LEU A 285 -15.29 3.16 -24.43
CA LEU A 285 -15.04 4.22 -25.42
C LEU A 285 -16.32 4.75 -26.06
N ASP A 286 -17.41 3.98 -26.02
CA ASP A 286 -18.73 4.35 -26.55
C ASP A 286 -19.62 4.99 -25.47
N GLU A 287 -19.04 5.40 -24.34
CA GLU A 287 -19.73 5.93 -23.16
C GLU A 287 -20.75 4.95 -22.54
N LYS A 288 -20.60 3.65 -22.80
CA LYS A 288 -21.46 2.61 -22.21
C LYS A 288 -20.89 2.12 -20.89
N PRO A 289 -21.74 1.81 -19.90
CA PRO A 289 -21.27 1.30 -18.62
C PRO A 289 -20.61 -0.08 -18.79
N LEU A 290 -19.40 -0.23 -18.24
CA LEU A 290 -18.65 -1.49 -18.23
C LEU A 290 -19.26 -2.53 -17.29
N PHE A 291 -20.01 -2.07 -16.27
CA PHE A 291 -20.64 -2.91 -15.27
C PHE A 291 -22.09 -2.49 -15.05
N GLU A 292 -22.96 -3.42 -14.65
CA GLU A 292 -24.32 -3.07 -14.26
C GLU A 292 -24.38 -2.47 -12.84
N THR A 293 -23.43 -2.86 -11.99
CA THR A 293 -23.39 -2.49 -10.57
C THR A 293 -21.97 -2.21 -10.09
N CYS A 294 -21.84 -1.23 -9.19
CA CYS A 294 -20.62 -0.92 -8.46
C CYS A 294 -20.70 -1.41 -7.01
N LEU A 295 -19.53 -1.54 -6.37
CA LEU A 295 -19.40 -1.94 -4.97
C LEU A 295 -19.13 -0.71 -4.10
N ASN A 296 -19.94 -0.55 -3.06
CA ASN A 296 -19.82 0.54 -2.09
C ASN A 296 -19.46 -0.03 -0.71
N PHE A 297 -18.80 0.76 0.12
CA PHE A 297 -18.24 0.31 1.40
C PHE A 297 -18.53 1.25 2.56
N VAL A 298 -18.49 0.67 3.77
CA VAL A 298 -18.40 1.40 5.04
C VAL A 298 -16.93 1.80 5.27
N GLY A 299 -16.56 2.94 4.70
CA GLY A 299 -15.25 3.56 4.86
C GLY A 299 -14.12 2.94 4.04
N MET A 300 -13.11 3.76 3.77
CA MET A 300 -11.96 3.45 2.92
C MET A 300 -11.10 2.29 3.44
N LYS A 301 -11.01 2.11 4.77
CA LYS A 301 -10.21 1.05 5.39
C LYS A 301 -10.67 -0.35 4.94
N ARG A 302 -11.99 -0.58 4.91
CA ARG A 302 -12.56 -1.87 4.49
C ARG A 302 -12.34 -2.13 3.01
N THR A 303 -12.47 -1.09 2.20
CA THR A 303 -12.17 -1.15 0.77
C THR A 303 -10.71 -1.52 0.52
N PHE A 304 -9.78 -0.88 1.24
CA PHE A 304 -8.35 -1.15 1.11
C PHE A 304 -8.01 -2.61 1.44
N GLU A 305 -8.56 -3.16 2.53
CA GLU A 305 -8.34 -4.56 2.92
C GLU A 305 -8.81 -5.55 1.85
N ILE A 306 -9.95 -5.29 1.20
CA ILE A 306 -10.46 -6.12 0.10
C ILE A 306 -9.62 -5.97 -1.16
N LEU A 307 -9.10 -4.77 -1.46
CA LEU A 307 -8.15 -4.60 -2.55
C LEU A 307 -6.86 -5.40 -2.30
N VAL A 308 -6.31 -5.36 -1.08
CA VAL A 308 -5.14 -6.16 -0.69
C VAL A 308 -5.41 -7.65 -0.85
N TYR A 309 -6.59 -8.13 -0.43
CA TYR A 309 -7.00 -9.52 -0.62
C TYR A 309 -6.99 -9.91 -2.11
N ASN A 310 -7.70 -9.16 -2.95
CA ASN A 310 -7.82 -9.45 -4.38
C ASN A 310 -6.46 -9.40 -5.09
N VAL A 311 -5.65 -8.40 -4.79
CA VAL A 311 -4.30 -8.28 -5.35
C VAL A 311 -3.41 -9.44 -4.91
N SER A 312 -3.41 -9.79 -3.62
CA SER A 312 -2.64 -10.93 -3.10
C SER A 312 -3.03 -12.23 -3.80
N ARG A 313 -4.34 -12.42 -4.01
CA ARG A 313 -4.90 -13.58 -4.69
C ARG A 313 -4.45 -13.67 -6.15
N LEU A 314 -4.53 -12.58 -6.90
CA LEU A 314 -4.05 -12.50 -8.29
C LEU A 314 -2.55 -12.81 -8.41
N LEU A 315 -1.74 -12.27 -7.49
CA LEU A 315 -0.31 -12.55 -7.46
C LEU A 315 -0.01 -14.03 -7.14
N LEU A 316 -0.76 -14.65 -6.23
CA LEU A 316 -0.63 -16.07 -5.89
C LEU A 316 -1.04 -16.99 -7.05
N PHE A 317 -2.06 -16.62 -7.85
CA PHE A 317 -2.38 -17.36 -9.08
C PHE A 317 -1.20 -17.36 -10.04
N ARG A 318 -0.62 -16.19 -10.31
CA ARG A 318 0.55 -16.06 -11.20
C ARG A 318 1.76 -16.84 -10.69
N LEU A 319 1.99 -16.83 -9.38
CA LEU A 319 3.07 -17.61 -8.75
C LEU A 319 2.82 -19.11 -8.85
N SER A 320 1.57 -19.55 -8.73
CA SER A 320 1.18 -20.95 -8.87
C SER A 320 1.50 -21.49 -10.27
N ASP A 321 1.19 -20.72 -11.31
CA ASP A 321 1.56 -21.05 -12.70
C ASP A 321 3.06 -21.19 -12.87
N LEU A 322 3.81 -20.20 -12.37
CA LEU A 322 5.26 -20.12 -12.55
C LEU A 322 5.98 -21.33 -11.94
N ILE A 323 5.46 -21.89 -10.85
CA ILE A 323 6.05 -23.05 -10.17
C ILE A 323 5.42 -24.39 -10.59
N GLY A 324 4.46 -24.35 -11.51
CA GLY A 324 3.74 -25.52 -12.02
C GLY A 324 2.92 -26.23 -10.95
N LEU A 325 2.26 -25.48 -10.06
CA LEU A 325 1.18 -26.03 -9.24
C LEU A 325 0.00 -26.32 -10.17
N LYS A 326 -0.47 -27.58 -10.19
CA LYS A 326 -1.67 -27.94 -10.97
C LYS A 326 -2.90 -27.28 -10.35
N GLU A 327 -3.82 -26.82 -11.20
CA GLU A 327 -5.10 -26.24 -10.76
C GLU A 327 -5.87 -27.17 -9.82
N ASP A 328 -5.80 -28.49 -10.03
CA ASP A 328 -6.42 -29.49 -9.15
C ASP A 328 -5.89 -29.44 -7.71
N ALA A 329 -4.60 -29.15 -7.51
CA ALA A 329 -4.00 -29.08 -6.18
C ALA A 329 -4.49 -27.84 -5.42
N THR A 330 -4.65 -26.72 -6.12
CA THR A 330 -5.22 -25.49 -5.55
C THR A 330 -6.73 -25.61 -5.35
N ALA A 331 -7.45 -26.23 -6.29
CA ALA A 331 -8.91 -26.39 -6.23
C ALA A 331 -9.34 -27.36 -5.12
N ASN A 332 -8.65 -28.49 -4.95
CA ASN A 332 -8.92 -29.42 -3.84
C ASN A 332 -8.69 -28.76 -2.49
N MET A 333 -7.65 -27.93 -2.39
CA MET A 333 -7.34 -27.16 -1.20
C MET A 333 -8.25 -25.95 -1.00
N GLU A 334 -9.20 -25.68 -1.89
CA GLU A 334 -10.18 -24.61 -1.73
C GLU A 334 -11.57 -25.20 -1.47
N HIS A 335 -11.89 -26.32 -2.11
CA HIS A 335 -13.15 -27.04 -1.91
C HIS A 335 -13.32 -27.55 -0.48
N VAL A 336 -12.23 -27.95 0.19
CA VAL A 336 -12.24 -28.35 1.61
C VAL A 336 -12.61 -27.18 2.55
N TRP A 337 -12.52 -25.94 2.07
CA TRP A 337 -12.54 -24.71 2.88
C TRP A 337 -13.74 -23.83 2.57
N GLN A 338 -14.65 -24.31 1.71
CA GLN A 338 -15.90 -23.63 1.42
C GLN A 338 -16.81 -23.72 2.66
N ARG A 339 -16.97 -22.59 3.34
CA ARG A 339 -17.98 -22.43 4.38
C ARG A 339 -19.33 -22.17 3.70
N HIS A 340 -20.35 -22.91 4.15
CA HIS A 340 -21.70 -22.78 3.62
C HIS A 340 -22.54 -21.92 4.56
N GLY A 341 -23.24 -20.92 4.04
CA GLY A 341 -24.06 -20.01 4.84
C GLY A 341 -24.61 -18.82 4.04
N HIS A 342 -25.49 -18.04 4.67
CA HIS A 342 -25.96 -16.77 4.13
C HIS A 342 -24.93 -15.67 4.40
N PHE A 343 -24.17 -15.29 3.37
CA PHE A 343 -23.24 -14.17 3.42
C PHE A 343 -23.93 -12.90 2.92
N LEU A 344 -23.70 -11.80 3.64
CA LEU A 344 -24.40 -10.53 3.40
C LEU A 344 -23.56 -9.57 2.53
N ASN A 345 -22.24 -9.70 2.53
CA ASN A 345 -21.41 -8.92 1.63
C ASN A 345 -21.50 -9.49 0.19
N PRO A 346 -21.64 -8.63 -0.83
CA PRO A 346 -21.69 -9.03 -2.24
C PRO A 346 -20.33 -9.41 -2.86
N LEU A 347 -19.34 -9.69 -2.03
CA LEU A 347 -17.94 -9.90 -2.40
C LEU A 347 -17.67 -11.36 -2.75
N LEU A 348 -16.62 -11.61 -3.53
CA LEU A 348 -16.12 -12.96 -3.76
C LEU A 348 -15.67 -13.59 -2.44
N LEU A 349 -16.19 -14.78 -2.17
CA LEU A 349 -15.82 -15.58 -1.01
C LEU A 349 -14.49 -16.31 -1.26
N PRO A 350 -13.75 -16.69 -0.21
CA PRO A 350 -12.56 -17.52 -0.34
C PRO A 350 -12.84 -18.80 -1.12
N GLY A 351 -11.94 -19.14 -2.05
CA GLY A 351 -12.07 -20.32 -2.91
C GLY A 351 -13.13 -20.21 -4.02
N LEU A 352 -13.75 -19.03 -4.20
CA LEU A 352 -14.66 -18.74 -5.31
C LEU A 352 -14.06 -17.68 -6.24
N GLY A 353 -14.46 -17.76 -7.52
CA GLY A 353 -14.09 -16.79 -8.53
C GLY A 353 -12.83 -17.17 -9.32
N THR A 354 -12.80 -16.71 -10.57
CA THR A 354 -11.65 -16.84 -11.46
C THR A 354 -10.68 -15.67 -11.28
N ARG A 355 -9.51 -15.72 -11.94
CA ARG A 355 -8.58 -14.58 -12.04
C ARG A 355 -9.28 -13.32 -12.55
N GLU A 356 -10.07 -13.49 -13.61
CA GLU A 356 -10.89 -12.42 -14.15
C GLU A 356 -11.90 -11.91 -13.12
N SER A 357 -12.58 -12.79 -12.38
CA SER A 357 -13.56 -12.38 -11.35
C SER A 357 -12.93 -11.47 -10.28
N HIS A 358 -11.75 -11.83 -9.76
CA HIS A 358 -11.03 -11.00 -8.77
C HIS A 358 -10.57 -9.66 -9.36
N ALA A 359 -10.11 -9.65 -10.62
CA ALA A 359 -9.73 -8.43 -11.31
C ALA A 359 -10.93 -7.50 -11.54
N LEU A 360 -12.09 -8.05 -11.93
CA LEU A 360 -13.34 -7.30 -12.09
C LEU A 360 -13.87 -6.78 -10.76
N GLU A 361 -13.69 -7.50 -9.64
CA GLU A 361 -14.05 -7.00 -8.31
C GLU A 361 -13.24 -5.73 -7.96
N ILE A 362 -11.94 -5.69 -8.26
CA ILE A 362 -11.12 -4.47 -8.14
C ILE A 362 -11.70 -3.33 -8.97
N CYS A 363 -12.08 -3.59 -10.23
CA CYS A 363 -12.64 -2.57 -11.11
C CYS A 363 -13.96 -1.99 -10.58
N ARG A 364 -14.83 -2.82 -10.00
CA ARG A 364 -16.14 -2.39 -9.48
C ARG A 364 -16.06 -1.53 -8.22
N ILE A 365 -14.88 -1.42 -7.60
CA ILE A 365 -14.59 -0.56 -6.44
C ILE A 365 -14.22 0.86 -6.86
N VAL A 366 -13.81 1.07 -8.11
CA VAL A 366 -13.22 2.34 -8.58
C VAL A 366 -14.13 3.54 -8.35
N ASP A 367 -15.41 3.43 -8.72
CA ASP A 367 -16.39 4.51 -8.53
C ASP A 367 -16.49 4.94 -7.05
N TYR A 368 -16.46 3.99 -6.10
CA TYR A 368 -16.56 4.31 -4.68
C TYR A 368 -15.33 5.10 -4.19
N LEU A 369 -14.13 4.74 -4.64
CA LEU A 369 -12.90 5.38 -4.20
C LEU A 369 -12.65 6.74 -4.85
N LEU A 370 -13.16 6.95 -6.06
CA LEU A 370 -12.92 8.17 -6.82
C LEU A 370 -14.05 9.20 -6.73
N ASN A 371 -15.26 8.79 -6.34
CA ASN A 371 -16.36 9.72 -6.17
C ASN A 371 -16.29 10.45 -4.81
N GLY A 372 -16.28 11.79 -4.86
CA GLY A 372 -16.33 12.66 -3.68
C GLY A 372 -14.98 13.19 -3.20
N GLU A 373 -14.92 13.60 -1.93
CA GLU A 373 -13.73 14.23 -1.32
C GLU A 373 -12.51 13.30 -1.21
N GLN A 374 -12.71 11.98 -1.33
CA GLN A 374 -11.64 10.98 -1.23
C GLN A 374 -10.84 10.78 -2.53
N ASN A 375 -11.17 11.53 -3.60
CA ASN A 375 -10.73 11.27 -4.97
C ASN A 375 -9.19 11.14 -5.13
N TYR A 376 -8.41 11.94 -4.41
CA TYR A 376 -6.94 11.87 -4.45
C TYR A 376 -6.41 10.61 -3.77
N HIS A 377 -6.88 10.34 -2.54
CA HIS A 377 -6.47 9.16 -1.76
C HIS A 377 -6.93 7.84 -2.41
N GLY A 378 -8.14 7.83 -2.96
CA GLY A 378 -8.68 6.69 -3.69
C GLY A 378 -7.87 6.37 -4.95
N ALA A 379 -7.48 7.37 -5.74
CA ALA A 379 -6.61 7.14 -6.90
C ALA A 379 -5.26 6.56 -6.52
N TYR A 380 -4.67 7.06 -5.43
CA TYR A 380 -3.43 6.54 -4.89
C TYR A 380 -3.55 5.05 -4.48
N ILE A 381 -4.61 4.70 -3.73
CA ILE A 381 -4.89 3.31 -3.35
C ILE A 381 -5.05 2.41 -4.59
N LEU A 382 -5.64 2.93 -5.66
CA LEU A 382 -5.95 2.19 -6.89
C LEU A 382 -4.76 2.00 -7.84
N LEU A 383 -3.67 2.76 -7.71
CA LEU A 383 -2.51 2.70 -8.63
C LEU A 383 -1.97 1.28 -8.81
N PHE A 384 -1.72 0.57 -7.72
CA PHE A 384 -1.17 -0.78 -7.76
C PHE A 384 -2.23 -1.85 -8.08
N PRO A 385 -3.40 -1.88 -7.41
CA PRO A 385 -4.44 -2.86 -7.71
C PRO A 385 -4.92 -2.85 -9.16
N LEU A 386 -5.11 -1.67 -9.77
CA LEU A 386 -5.53 -1.58 -11.16
C LEU A 386 -4.47 -2.09 -12.14
N ARG A 387 -3.18 -1.89 -11.86
CA ARG A 387 -2.11 -2.50 -12.66
C ARG A 387 -2.17 -4.01 -12.61
N VAL A 388 -2.30 -4.58 -11.42
CA VAL A 388 -2.38 -6.03 -11.25
C VAL A 388 -3.62 -6.58 -11.96
N ALA A 389 -4.78 -5.95 -11.77
CA ALA A 389 -6.02 -6.32 -12.45
C ALA A 389 -5.88 -6.27 -13.98
N ARG A 390 -5.26 -5.21 -14.53
CA ARG A 390 -5.06 -5.06 -15.98
C ARG A 390 -4.32 -6.24 -16.59
N THR A 391 -3.29 -6.78 -15.92
CA THR A 391 -2.54 -7.96 -16.41
C THR A 391 -3.36 -9.26 -16.48
N GLN A 392 -4.54 -9.29 -15.87
CA GLN A 392 -5.42 -10.45 -15.81
C GLN A 392 -6.67 -10.31 -16.69
N LEU A 393 -6.83 -9.17 -17.37
CA LEU A 393 -8.02 -8.80 -18.13
C LEU A 393 -7.75 -8.65 -19.64
N GLU A 394 -6.70 -9.30 -20.17
CA GLU A 394 -6.41 -9.31 -21.61
C GLU A 394 -7.57 -9.91 -22.43
N SER A 395 -8.35 -10.83 -21.85
CA SER A 395 -9.57 -11.40 -22.43
C SER A 395 -10.75 -10.43 -22.48
N SER A 396 -10.67 -9.30 -21.78
CA SER A 396 -11.72 -8.28 -21.68
C SER A 396 -11.19 -6.91 -22.16
N PRO A 397 -11.00 -6.71 -23.49
CA PRO A 397 -10.29 -5.55 -24.05
C PRO A 397 -10.87 -4.20 -23.61
N LYS A 398 -12.21 -4.10 -23.53
CA LYS A 398 -12.90 -2.88 -23.09
C LYS A 398 -12.48 -2.43 -21.69
N VAL A 399 -12.43 -3.37 -20.75
CA VAL A 399 -12.06 -3.10 -19.35
C VAL A 399 -10.55 -2.85 -19.28
N HIS A 400 -9.74 -3.62 -20.01
CA HIS A 400 -8.29 -3.43 -20.08
C HIS A 400 -7.90 -2.02 -20.54
N ASP A 401 -8.52 -1.53 -21.62
CA ASP A 401 -8.22 -0.21 -22.19
C ASP A 401 -8.74 0.92 -21.31
N TRP A 402 -9.91 0.71 -20.68
CA TRP A 402 -10.43 1.62 -19.67
C TRP A 402 -9.47 1.80 -18.49
N ILE A 403 -8.90 0.71 -17.94
CA ILE A 403 -7.90 0.80 -16.87
C ILE A 403 -6.68 1.60 -17.36
N GLY A 404 -6.24 1.38 -18.60
CA GLY A 404 -5.13 2.11 -19.19
C GLY A 404 -5.36 3.63 -19.23
N ARG A 405 -6.55 4.05 -19.68
CA ARG A 405 -6.95 5.47 -19.68
C ARG A 405 -7.04 6.05 -18.28
N LEU A 406 -7.64 5.31 -17.34
CA LEU A 406 -7.80 5.75 -15.96
C LEU A 406 -6.45 5.94 -15.25
N LEU A 407 -5.50 5.01 -15.45
CA LEU A 407 -4.14 5.14 -14.91
C LEU A 407 -3.37 6.31 -15.52
N LYS A 408 -3.57 6.58 -16.81
CA LYS A 408 -3.01 7.76 -17.48
C LYS A 408 -3.59 9.05 -16.90
N GLN A 409 -4.91 9.08 -16.68
CA GLN A 409 -5.58 10.21 -16.05
C GLN A 409 -5.05 10.47 -14.62
N PHE A 410 -4.74 9.42 -13.84
CA PHE A 410 -4.12 9.62 -12.52
C PHE A 410 -2.75 10.30 -12.63
N ALA A 411 -1.96 9.99 -13.67
CA ALA A 411 -0.68 10.63 -13.91
C ALA A 411 -0.84 12.09 -14.37
N GLU A 412 -1.81 12.38 -15.24
CA GLU A 412 -2.02 13.73 -15.82
C GLU A 412 -2.75 14.68 -14.85
N ASP A 413 -3.89 14.25 -14.28
CA ASP A 413 -4.78 15.12 -13.51
C ASP A 413 -4.40 15.22 -12.03
N LYS A 414 -3.76 14.17 -11.50
CA LYS A 414 -3.41 14.07 -10.06
C LYS A 414 -1.91 14.02 -9.83
N GLY A 415 -1.13 14.13 -10.91
CA GLY A 415 0.32 14.00 -10.93
C GLY A 415 0.85 12.69 -10.33
N LEU A 416 0.04 11.65 -10.22
CA LEU A 416 0.48 10.33 -9.72
C LEU A 416 1.31 9.58 -10.78
N GLY A 417 2.26 10.27 -11.44
CA GLY A 417 3.21 9.79 -12.43
C GLY A 417 4.23 8.78 -11.88
N VAL A 418 4.15 8.42 -10.59
CA VAL A 418 4.68 7.15 -10.06
C VAL A 418 4.35 6.00 -10.99
N GLY A 419 3.18 6.08 -11.63
CA GLY A 419 2.77 5.08 -12.58
C GLY A 419 3.60 4.91 -13.85
N GLU A 420 4.24 5.97 -14.33
CA GLU A 420 5.10 5.95 -15.51
C GLU A 420 6.48 5.38 -15.16
N TYR A 421 7.03 5.76 -14.00
CA TYR A 421 8.26 5.17 -13.46
C TYR A 421 8.13 3.65 -13.26
N LEU A 422 6.96 3.16 -12.82
CA LEU A 422 6.72 1.73 -12.65
C LEU A 422 6.64 0.98 -13.99
N ASN A 423 6.18 1.63 -15.06
CA ASN A 423 6.22 1.04 -16.39
C ASN A 423 7.67 0.90 -16.88
N GLU A 424 8.51 1.92 -16.66
CA GLU A 424 9.94 1.88 -17.02
C GLU A 424 10.71 0.78 -16.30
N VAL A 425 10.53 0.64 -14.97
CA VAL A 425 11.22 -0.40 -14.18
C VAL A 425 10.73 -1.82 -14.53
N SER A 426 9.46 -1.98 -14.88
CA SER A 426 8.92 -3.28 -15.30
C SER A 426 9.38 -3.73 -16.69
N GLN A 427 9.75 -2.78 -17.56
CA GLN A 427 10.25 -3.06 -18.92
C GLN A 427 11.76 -3.32 -18.96
N THR A 428 12.54 -2.73 -18.06
CA THR A 428 14.00 -2.84 -18.11
C THR A 428 14.57 -4.11 -17.50
N GLY A 429 13.85 -4.80 -16.59
CA GLY A 429 14.33 -6.06 -15.96
C GLY A 429 15.61 -5.94 -15.12
N ASP A 430 16.33 -4.83 -15.22
CA ASP A 430 17.53 -4.48 -14.50
C ASP A 430 17.18 -3.44 -13.43
N GLY A 431 17.44 -3.79 -12.17
CA GLY A 431 17.53 -2.80 -11.11
C GLY A 431 18.55 -1.73 -11.50
N MET A 432 18.10 -0.51 -11.73
CA MET A 432 18.90 0.59 -12.27
C MET A 432 20.20 0.83 -11.49
N THR A 433 21.33 0.73 -12.18
CA THR A 433 22.35 1.77 -12.09
C THR A 433 21.86 3.01 -12.84
N PRO A 434 21.89 4.22 -12.25
CA PRO A 434 21.45 5.44 -12.93
C PRO A 434 22.39 5.77 -14.09
N LYS A 435 21.82 6.05 -15.28
CA LYS A 435 22.56 6.71 -16.36
C LYS A 435 22.92 8.12 -15.90
N LYS A 436 24.21 8.43 -15.88
CA LYS A 436 24.70 9.80 -15.73
C LYS A 436 24.30 10.59 -16.97
N GLY A 437 23.45 11.60 -16.78
CA GLY A 437 23.30 12.75 -17.66
C GLY A 437 23.94 13.94 -16.97
#